data_AF-A0AAN7G1D7-F1
#
_entry.id   AF-A0AAN7G1D7-F1
#
_cell.length_a   1.000
_cell.length_b   1.000
_cell.length_c   1.000
_cell.angle_alpha   90.00
_cell.angle_beta   90.00
_cell.angle_gamma   90.00
#
_symmetry.space_group_name_H-M   'P 1'
#
loop_
_entity.id
_entity.type
_entity.pdbx_description
1 polymer ?
#
loop_
_entity_poly.entity_id
_entity_poly.type
_entity_poly.pdbx_seq_one_letter_code
_entity_poly.pdbx_strand_id
1 'polypeptide(L)'
;MGSILSSLLGGGATAEAAAATSSETSSSRILSFHSPARWQLHFNNSKDSSQLMVIDFAASWCGPCKFMEPAIHAMASKFTEVEFAKIDVDELPLMARRRHNLAFTASSLLYKVNMGEP
;
A
#
# COMPACT_ATOMS: atom_id res chain seq x y z
N MET A 1 49.65 -13.45 24.17
CA MET A 1 49.31 -12.95 25.52
C MET A 1 49.72 -11.49 25.57
N GLY A 2 48.78 -10.55 25.74
CA GLY A 2 49.10 -9.12 25.80
C GLY A 2 47.98 -8.25 25.25
N SER A 3 47.05 -7.88 26.14
CA SER A 3 45.91 -6.97 25.96
C SER A 3 46.34 -5.52 25.77
N ILE A 4 45.54 -4.71 25.06
CA ILE A 4 45.21 -3.28 25.28
C ILE A 4 44.51 -2.74 24.00
N LEU A 5 43.45 -1.93 23.95
CA LEU A 5 42.59 -1.24 24.92
C LEU A 5 41.29 -0.85 24.18
N SER A 6 40.17 -0.89 24.91
CA SER A 6 38.86 -0.37 24.52
C SER A 6 38.83 1.14 24.30
N SER A 7 37.93 1.59 23.42
CA SER A 7 37.23 2.89 23.43
C SER A 7 35.94 2.65 22.63
N LEU A 8 34.76 2.39 23.21
CA LEU A 8 33.93 3.27 24.05
C LEU A 8 33.99 4.72 23.55
N LEU A 9 32.98 5.14 22.76
CA LEU A 9 32.07 6.24 23.10
C LEU A 9 31.08 6.53 21.95
N GLY A 10 29.82 6.75 22.33
CA GLY A 10 28.80 7.46 21.54
C GLY A 10 27.77 6.51 20.90
N GLY A 11 26.56 6.29 21.42
CA GLY A 11 25.68 7.25 22.07
C GLY A 11 24.84 7.95 21.00
N GLY A 12 23.59 7.52 20.81
CA GLY A 12 22.66 8.14 19.89
C GLY A 12 21.55 7.20 19.40
N ALA A 13 20.55 6.97 20.25
CA ALA A 13 19.22 6.65 19.73
C ALA A 13 18.67 7.91 19.07
N THR A 14 18.51 7.90 17.75
CA THR A 14 17.43 8.63 17.10
C THR A 14 16.92 7.78 15.96
N ALA A 15 15.62 7.51 16.04
CA ALA A 15 14.80 7.09 14.93
C ALA A 15 14.92 8.09 13.75
N GLU A 16 14.22 7.77 12.67
CA GLU A 16 13.83 8.70 11.61
C GLU A 16 14.75 8.72 10.38
N ALA A 17 14.58 7.69 9.55
CA ALA A 17 14.48 7.89 8.12
C ALA A 17 13.04 7.59 7.69
N ALA A 18 12.11 8.38 8.24
CA ALA A 18 10.83 8.62 7.61
C ALA A 18 11.12 9.46 6.36
N ALA A 19 11.28 8.80 5.21
CA ALA A 19 11.19 9.45 3.91
C ALA A 19 9.73 9.87 3.71
N ALA A 20 9.39 10.99 4.34
CA ALA A 20 8.28 11.82 3.94
C ALA A 20 8.63 12.43 2.59
N THR A 21 8.06 11.87 1.53
CA THR A 21 7.80 12.63 0.31
C THR A 21 6.29 12.73 0.17
N SER A 22 5.74 13.68 0.93
CA SER A 22 4.56 14.40 0.51
C SER A 22 4.92 15.19 -0.75
N SER A 23 4.32 14.82 -1.89
CA SER A 23 3.75 15.75 -2.88
C SER A 23 3.53 15.05 -4.23
N GLU A 24 2.29 14.64 -4.50
CA GLU A 24 1.51 15.26 -5.57
C GLU A 24 0.05 15.38 -5.08
N THR A 25 -0.38 16.61 -4.89
CA THR A 25 -1.75 16.96 -4.51
C THR A 25 -2.61 17.04 -5.77
N SER A 26 -3.37 15.98 -6.02
CA SER A 26 -4.76 16.09 -6.47
C SER A 26 -5.54 15.20 -5.51
N SER A 27 -6.51 15.78 -4.80
CA SER A 27 -7.11 15.24 -3.56
C SER A 27 -7.89 13.93 -3.77
N SER A 28 -7.20 12.87 -4.12
CA SER A 28 -7.76 11.54 -4.19
C SER A 28 -7.78 10.94 -2.79
N ARG A 29 -8.94 10.45 -2.36
CA ARG A 29 -9.09 9.63 -1.14
C ARG A 29 -8.48 8.23 -1.28
N ILE A 30 -7.55 8.06 -2.22
CA ILE A 30 -6.92 6.79 -2.53
C ILE A 30 -5.58 6.72 -1.80
N LEU A 31 -5.43 5.70 -0.96
CA LEU A 31 -4.19 5.41 -0.24
C LEU A 31 -3.26 4.58 -1.12
N SER A 32 -2.12 5.14 -1.54
CA SER A 32 -1.10 4.38 -2.27
C SER A 32 -0.10 3.73 -1.30
N PHE A 33 0.18 2.44 -1.52
CA PHE A 33 1.15 1.69 -0.72
C PHE A 33 2.32 1.23 -1.59
N HIS A 34 3.53 1.59 -1.15
CA HIS A 34 4.80 1.28 -1.81
C HIS A 34 5.69 0.34 -0.98
N SER A 35 5.17 -0.16 0.15
CA SER A 35 5.92 -1.01 1.07
C SER A 35 5.03 -2.15 1.60
N PRO A 36 5.51 -3.41 1.60
CA PRO A 36 4.73 -4.53 2.12
C PRO A 36 4.40 -4.36 3.60
N ALA A 37 5.33 -3.81 4.39
CA ALA A 37 5.14 -3.63 5.83
C ALA A 37 4.05 -2.58 6.12
N ARG A 38 4.06 -1.47 5.38
CA ARG A 38 3.04 -0.42 5.51
C ARG A 38 1.67 -0.91 5.10
N TRP A 39 1.59 -1.67 4.00
CA TRP A 39 0.36 -2.33 3.57
C TRP A 39 -0.17 -3.31 4.62
N GLN A 40 0.70 -4.19 5.14
CA GLN A 40 0.29 -5.20 6.12
C GLN A 40 -0.20 -4.58 7.42
N LEU A 41 0.50 -3.55 7.93
CA LEU A 41 0.08 -2.84 9.13
C LEU A 41 -1.29 -2.20 8.94
N HIS A 42 -1.46 -1.49 7.83
CA HIS A 42 -2.74 -0.85 7.48
C HIS A 42 -3.87 -1.86 7.34
N PHE A 43 -3.67 -2.89 6.51
CA PHE A 43 -4.66 -3.94 6.27
C PHE A 43 -5.03 -4.68 7.56
N ASN A 44 -4.05 -4.97 8.44
CA ASN A 44 -4.32 -5.63 9.72
C ASN A 44 -5.15 -4.74 10.65
N ASN A 45 -4.84 -3.45 10.74
CA ASN A 45 -5.60 -2.51 11.58
C ASN A 45 -7.04 -2.32 11.08
N SER A 46 -7.26 -2.41 9.76
CA SER A 46 -8.60 -2.27 9.19
C SER A 46 -9.46 -3.53 9.31
N LYS A 47 -8.91 -4.69 9.73
CA LYS A 47 -9.68 -5.95 9.86
C LYS A 47 -10.77 -5.87 10.91
N ASP A 48 -10.53 -5.08 11.95
CA ASP A 48 -11.49 -4.91 13.05
C ASP A 48 -12.55 -3.84 12.72
N SER A 49 -12.42 -3.17 11.56
CA SER A 49 -13.39 -2.19 11.07
C SER A 49 -14.44 -2.88 10.21
N SER A 50 -15.71 -2.47 10.33
CA SER A 50 -16.78 -2.90 9.42
C SER A 50 -16.80 -2.14 8.09
N GLN A 51 -15.78 -1.32 7.84
CA GLN A 51 -15.68 -0.51 6.63
C GLN A 51 -15.30 -1.35 5.42
N LEU A 52 -15.93 -1.02 4.28
CA LEU A 52 -15.60 -1.65 3.01
C LEU A 52 -14.28 -1.08 2.49
N MET A 53 -13.40 -1.96 2.01
CA MET A 53 -12.15 -1.56 1.35
C MET A 53 -12.13 -2.04 -0.09
N VAL A 54 -11.70 -1.15 -0.98
CA VAL A 54 -11.50 -1.40 -2.40
C VAL A 54 -10.02 -1.27 -2.71
N ILE A 55 -9.40 -2.34 -3.19
CA ILE A 55 -7.98 -2.38 -3.50
C ILE A 55 -7.81 -2.46 -5.01
N ASP A 56 -7.11 -1.47 -5.59
CA ASP A 56 -6.71 -1.42 -6.98
C ASP A 56 -5.27 -1.93 -7.12
N PHE A 57 -5.11 -3.13 -7.68
CA PHE A 57 -3.81 -3.65 -8.09
C PHE A 57 -3.51 -3.19 -9.51
N ALA A 58 -2.66 -2.17 -9.64
CA ALA A 58 -2.34 -1.52 -10.90
C ALA A 58 -0.84 -1.64 -11.22
N ALA A 59 -0.49 -1.37 -12.47
CA ALA A 59 0.91 -1.27 -12.91
C ALA A 59 1.09 0.00 -13.73
N SER A 60 2.27 0.62 -13.64
CA SER A 60 2.62 1.82 -14.41
C SER A 60 2.58 1.60 -15.94
N TRP A 61 2.77 0.36 -16.39
CA TRP A 61 2.74 -0.05 -17.81
C TRP A 61 1.38 -0.59 -18.26
N CYS A 62 0.41 -0.72 -17.36
CA CYS A 62 -0.93 -1.20 -17.68
C CYS A 62 -1.79 -0.09 -18.30
N GLY A 63 -1.93 -0.10 -19.63
CA GLY A 63 -2.77 0.85 -20.37
C GLY A 63 -4.23 0.89 -19.90
N PRO A 64 -4.93 -0.24 -19.77
CA PRO A 64 -6.30 -0.27 -19.24
C PRO A 64 -6.42 0.27 -17.81
N CYS A 65 -5.40 0.08 -16.96
CA CYS A 65 -5.39 0.59 -15.59
C CYS A 65 -5.42 2.11 -15.55
N LYS A 66 -4.61 2.75 -16.41
CA LYS A 66 -4.61 4.22 -16.56
C LYS A 66 -5.96 4.75 -17.03
N PHE A 67 -6.67 4.01 -17.88
CA PHE A 67 -8.02 4.39 -18.32
C PHE A 67 -9.06 4.29 -17.21
N MET A 68 -8.91 3.33 -16.29
CA MET A 68 -9.83 3.12 -15.16
C MET A 68 -9.55 4.05 -13.98
N GLU A 69 -8.33 4.57 -13.84
CA GLU A 69 -7.91 5.43 -12.74
C GLU A 69 -8.84 6.65 -12.48
N PRO A 70 -9.30 7.40 -13.51
CA PRO A 70 -10.29 8.48 -13.30
C PRO A 70 -11.63 7.99 -12.74
N ALA A 71 -12.08 6.80 -13.14
CA ALA A 71 -13.32 6.21 -12.62
C ALA A 71 -13.17 5.80 -11.15
N ILE A 72 -12.02 5.24 -10.78
CA ILE A 72 -11.70 4.90 -9.38
C ILE A 72 -11.62 6.16 -8.54
N HIS A 73 -11.00 7.23 -9.05
CA HIS A 73 -10.94 8.54 -8.37
C HIS A 73 -12.32 9.15 -8.16
N ALA A 74 -13.20 9.06 -9.15
CA ALA A 74 -14.59 9.48 -9.04
C ALA A 74 -15.37 8.65 -8.00
N MET A 75 -15.15 7.34 -7.95
CA MET A 75 -15.74 6.46 -6.93
C MET A 75 -15.23 6.79 -5.52
N ALA A 76 -13.92 6.98 -5.35
CA ALA A 76 -13.32 7.40 -4.08
C ALA A 76 -13.82 8.78 -3.63
N SER A 77 -14.17 9.64 -4.57
CA SER A 77 -14.79 10.93 -4.28
C SER A 77 -16.27 10.80 -3.92
N LYS A 78 -16.99 9.80 -4.42
CA LYS A 78 -18.43 9.60 -4.15
C LYS A 78 -18.69 8.78 -2.88
N PHE A 79 -17.92 7.73 -2.64
CA PHE A 79 -18.12 6.77 -1.56
C PHE A 79 -17.12 7.04 -0.43
N THR A 80 -17.49 7.91 0.50
CA THR A 80 -16.59 8.35 1.59
C THR A 80 -16.49 7.33 2.72
N GLU A 81 -17.44 6.42 2.79
CA GLU A 81 -17.51 5.30 3.74
C GLU A 81 -16.71 4.08 3.29
N VAL A 82 -16.23 4.11 2.04
CA VAL A 82 -15.41 3.06 1.44
C VAL A 82 -13.98 3.56 1.37
N GLU A 83 -13.04 2.75 1.86
CA GLU A 83 -11.63 3.05 1.75
C GLU A 83 -11.11 2.56 0.40
N PHE A 84 -10.39 3.41 -0.33
CA PHE A 84 -9.75 3.04 -1.59
C PHE A 84 -8.24 2.98 -1.38
N ALA A 85 -7.62 1.86 -1.77
CA ALA A 85 -6.19 1.64 -1.72
C ALA A 85 -5.65 1.27 -3.10
N LYS A 86 -4.47 1.78 -3.45
CA LYS A 86 -3.75 1.45 -4.69
C LYS A 86 -2.44 0.75 -4.35
N ILE A 87 -2.19 -0.39 -4.99
CA ILE A 87 -0.98 -1.18 -4.84
C ILE A 87 -0.37 -1.35 -6.23
N ASP A 88 0.88 -0.91 -6.38
CA ASP A 88 1.64 -1.19 -7.60
C ASP A 88 2.14 -2.64 -7.58
N VAL A 89 1.80 -3.42 -8.61
CA VAL A 89 2.15 -4.84 -8.71
C VAL A 89 3.62 -5.07 -9.03
N ASP A 90 4.31 -4.09 -9.65
CA ASP A 90 5.74 -4.15 -9.90
C ASP A 90 6.53 -3.94 -8.60
N GLU A 91 6.03 -3.05 -7.73
CA GLU A 91 6.64 -2.79 -6.42
C GLU A 91 6.31 -3.87 -5.39
N LEU A 92 5.10 -4.42 -5.44
CA LEU A 92 4.57 -5.36 -4.45
C LEU A 92 4.09 -6.68 -5.08
N PRO A 93 4.95 -7.41 -5.81
CA PRO A 93 4.55 -8.59 -6.60
C PRO A 93 3.99 -9.72 -5.73
N LEU A 94 4.45 -9.84 -4.49
CA LEU A 94 3.96 -10.86 -3.55
C LEU A 94 2.56 -10.55 -3.02
N MET A 95 2.09 -9.30 -3.06
CA MET A 95 0.75 -8.93 -2.62
C MET A 95 -0.29 -9.28 -3.68
N ALA A 96 0.04 -9.08 -4.96
CA ALA A 96 -0.80 -9.49 -6.08
C ALA A 96 -0.90 -11.03 -6.20
N ARG A 97 0.23 -11.74 -6.04
CA ARG A 97 0.31 -13.20 -6.21
C ARG A 97 -0.40 -14.01 -5.13
N ARG A 98 -0.52 -13.51 -3.91
CA ARG A 98 -1.04 -14.29 -2.78
C ARG A 98 -2.57 -14.48 -2.84
N ARG A 99 -3.30 -13.63 -3.57
CA ARG A 99 -4.76 -13.58 -3.49
C ARG A 99 -5.48 -14.24 -4.66
N HIS A 100 -4.89 -14.27 -5.85
CA HIS A 100 -5.42 -15.06 -6.98
C HIS A 100 -4.26 -15.50 -7.86
N ASN A 101 -4.45 -16.62 -8.56
CA ASN A 101 -3.55 -17.20 -9.55
C ASN A 101 -3.42 -16.27 -10.78
N LEU A 102 -2.93 -15.05 -10.56
CA LEU A 102 -2.88 -13.97 -11.52
C LEU A 102 -1.63 -14.15 -12.38
N ALA A 103 -1.69 -15.16 -13.23
CA ALA A 103 -0.81 -15.24 -14.37
C ALA A 103 -1.31 -14.25 -15.44
N PHE A 104 -0.57 -13.15 -15.58
CA PHE A 104 -0.29 -12.51 -16.88
C PHE A 104 -1.32 -11.64 -17.59
N THR A 105 -2.53 -11.42 -17.10
CA THR A 105 -3.36 -10.32 -17.63
C THR A 105 -3.43 -9.19 -16.61
N ALA A 106 -2.68 -8.12 -16.87
CA ALA A 106 -2.81 -6.85 -16.17
C ALA A 106 -4.17 -6.21 -16.50
N SER A 107 -5.24 -6.78 -15.97
CA SER A 107 -6.50 -6.07 -15.77
C SER A 107 -6.46 -5.50 -14.36
N SER A 108 -6.73 -4.21 -14.17
CA SER A 108 -6.87 -3.61 -12.85
C SER A 108 -7.82 -4.49 -12.04
N LEU A 109 -7.28 -5.16 -11.03
CA LEU A 109 -8.06 -6.11 -10.27
C LEU A 109 -8.61 -5.35 -9.09
N LEU A 110 -9.84 -4.88 -9.24
CA LEU A 110 -10.55 -4.19 -8.18
C LEU A 110 -11.06 -5.25 -7.19
N TYR A 111 -10.39 -5.36 -6.05
CA TYR A 111 -10.78 -6.32 -5.02
C TYR A 111 -11.61 -5.63 -3.94
N LYS A 112 -12.84 -6.11 -3.74
CA LYS A 112 -13.75 -5.67 -2.68
C LYS A 112 -13.53 -6.54 -1.44
N VAL A 113 -13.07 -5.94 -0.35
CA VAL A 113 -12.93 -6.59 0.96
C VAL A 113 -14.08 -6.15 1.85
N ASN A 114 -14.92 -7.10 2.24
CA ASN A 114 -15.86 -6.90 3.34
C ASN A 114 -15.17 -7.32 4.64
N MET A 115 -14.72 -6.37 5.44
CA MET A 115 -14.02 -6.64 6.69
C MET A 115 -14.96 -7.10 7.83
N GLY A 116 -16.27 -7.18 7.59
CA GLY A 116 -17.29 -7.54 8.59
C GLY A 116 -17.88 -8.95 8.48
N GLU A 117 -17.39 -9.83 7.59
CA GLU A 117 -17.87 -11.22 7.51
C GLU A 117 -16.85 -12.17 8.17
N PRO A 118 -17.25 -12.94 9.22
CA PRO A 118 -16.37 -13.85 9.95
C PRO A 118 -15.93 -15.08 9.13
#